data_AF-A0AAX1N2F1-F1
#
_entry.id   AF-A0AAX1N2F1-F1
#
_cell.length_a   1.000
_cell.length_b   1.000
_cell.length_c   1.000
_cell.angle_alpha   90.00
_cell.angle_beta   90.00
_cell.angle_gamma   90.00
#
_symmetry.space_group_name_H-M   'P 1'
#
loop_
_entity.id
_entity.type
_entity.pdbx_description
1 polymer ?
#
loop_
_entity_poly.entity_id
_entity_poly.type
_entity_poly.pdbx_seq_one_letter_code
_entity_poly.pdbx_strand_id
1 'polypeptide(L)'
;MKRLLYLVLFLLVGLTANAQTPIGLQFDLYGQPIHGYYDPLSFSSSASVSKNLGEFLPGKVYDKEGNPSKTLTKFSVAKLSKKSADGISEAIYPSRYSAVTVGQDSFFVAQNIHFRGRTRNRESFVQFIAEFDSTVFAKVYNMNFNGSVMHQTYIAKKYDEETWEEINPNKKSIEPMIEHFFSKYDNVITQGKTMETGAVNYFAFLGFEYEKNLELNDQSIAGLINIAKITSKFSKDEKTYLNKFFIETRDTSKAKYYTKIKGIYQDYYTKQYFNLYDELIYEVDFKNTKMNELHGNYTMYYNGKLAIKKTIEDGEVKQGEVYKDGLLVYSYRNEKVKPEYGAEYTECVFNFGQGDQKTGTFDFYDPFDNLKKFITLDNGVPTSITFNDHGQLKSYFVQSGNPFKLKKINRLFQSHIKDQFFVFHDVYKPLLVRMKIDTEGYVKEYQLLNEVNDKFDVKVDEFIKAHVLNGGGKKLKLRPKDKKIDSPLVVIVPFELLIGGQFWFINNNADWMMHQQMMWHNNFMHQQMMHQQNLHHIQSVAPTF
;
A
#
# COMPACT_ATOMS: atom_id res chain seq x y z
N MET A 1 34.77 -21.70 -23.22
CA MET A 1 33.76 -22.25 -22.29
C MET A 1 33.49 -21.38 -21.05
N LYS A 2 34.46 -21.08 -20.17
CA LYS A 2 34.21 -20.25 -18.97
C LYS A 2 33.58 -18.88 -19.27
N ARG A 3 34.05 -18.16 -20.29
CA ARG A 3 33.46 -16.87 -20.71
C ARG A 3 32.03 -16.99 -21.26
N LEU A 4 31.72 -18.10 -21.95
CA LEU A 4 30.36 -18.40 -22.43
C LEU A 4 29.45 -18.77 -21.26
N LEU A 5 29.95 -19.54 -20.28
CA LEU A 5 29.24 -19.85 -19.05
C LEU A 5 28.95 -18.59 -18.24
N TYR A 6 29.92 -17.66 -18.12
CA TYR A 6 29.70 -16.36 -17.49
C TYR A 6 28.69 -15.52 -18.26
N LEU A 7 28.73 -15.50 -19.59
CA LEU A 7 27.75 -14.78 -20.41
C LEU A 7 26.35 -15.37 -20.27
N VAL A 8 26.23 -16.70 -20.26
CA VAL A 8 24.96 -17.42 -20.04
C VAL A 8 24.46 -17.22 -18.62
N LEU A 9 25.33 -17.22 -17.59
CA LEU A 9 24.95 -16.83 -16.23
C LEU A 9 24.56 -15.36 -16.13
N PHE A 10 25.24 -14.44 -16.83
CA PHE A 10 24.89 -13.03 -16.84
C PHE A 10 23.54 -12.78 -17.54
N LEU A 11 23.27 -13.51 -18.64
CA LEU A 11 21.99 -13.50 -19.35
C LEU A 11 20.88 -14.15 -18.52
N LEU A 12 21.16 -15.25 -17.81
CA LEU A 12 20.20 -15.91 -16.91
C LEU A 12 19.93 -15.09 -15.64
N VAL A 13 20.91 -14.33 -15.15
CA VAL A 13 20.72 -13.36 -14.05
C VAL A 13 19.96 -12.12 -14.54
N GLY A 14 20.05 -11.76 -15.83
CA GLY A 14 19.18 -10.75 -16.45
C GLY A 14 17.72 -11.21 -16.64
N LEU A 15 17.46 -12.51 -16.60
CA LEU A 15 16.12 -13.12 -16.66
C LEU A 15 15.47 -13.30 -15.28
N THR A 16 16.11 -12.84 -14.19
CA THR A 16 15.49 -12.87 -12.86
C THR A 16 14.36 -11.85 -12.81
N ALA A 17 13.12 -12.36 -12.83
CA ALA A 17 11.87 -11.72 -12.43
C ALA A 17 11.87 -10.19 -12.52
N ASN A 18 11.70 -9.66 -13.73
CA ASN A 18 11.18 -8.30 -13.88
C ASN A 18 9.79 -8.27 -13.23
N ALA A 19 9.45 -7.16 -12.58
CA ALA A 19 8.16 -7.07 -11.88
C ALA A 19 6.96 -7.07 -12.84
N GLN A 20 7.23 -6.93 -14.15
CA GLN A 20 6.34 -7.25 -15.24
C GLN A 20 6.57 -8.71 -15.70
N THR A 21 5.99 -9.69 -15.00
CA THR A 21 5.86 -11.07 -15.51
C THR A 21 4.59 -11.18 -16.36
N PRO A 22 4.67 -11.47 -17.67
CA PRO A 22 3.49 -11.62 -18.50
C PRO A 22 2.73 -12.88 -18.08
N ILE A 23 1.52 -12.69 -17.58
CA ILE A 23 0.61 -13.77 -17.16
C ILE A 23 -0.63 -13.85 -18.07
N GLY A 24 -0.96 -12.79 -18.81
CA GLY A 24 -2.17 -12.68 -19.63
C GLY A 24 -3.44 -12.59 -18.79
N LEU A 25 -4.60 -12.66 -19.45
CA LEU A 25 -5.90 -12.71 -18.79
C LEU A 25 -6.07 -14.02 -18.01
N GLN A 26 -6.20 -13.90 -16.68
CA GLN A 26 -6.42 -14.98 -15.73
C GLN A 26 -7.44 -14.57 -14.67
N PHE A 27 -7.86 -15.49 -13.81
CA PHE A 27 -8.89 -15.24 -12.80
C PHE A 27 -8.46 -15.74 -11.44
N ASP A 28 -8.76 -14.96 -10.41
CA ASP A 28 -8.59 -15.37 -9.02
C ASP A 28 -9.71 -16.33 -8.57
N LEU A 29 -9.68 -16.70 -7.30
CA LEU A 29 -10.64 -17.63 -6.68
C LEU A 29 -12.11 -17.15 -6.69
N TYR A 30 -12.38 -15.87 -7.00
CA TYR A 30 -13.72 -15.27 -6.98
C TYR A 30 -14.14 -14.79 -8.38
N GLY A 31 -13.33 -15.08 -9.41
CA GLY A 31 -13.59 -14.63 -10.76
C GLY A 31 -13.21 -13.18 -11.02
N GLN A 32 -12.40 -12.56 -10.16
CA GLN A 32 -11.81 -11.27 -10.44
C GLN A 32 -10.70 -11.45 -11.48
N PRO A 33 -10.74 -10.70 -12.61
CA PRO A 33 -9.74 -10.85 -13.64
C PRO A 33 -8.40 -10.23 -13.22
N ILE A 34 -7.33 -10.89 -13.64
CA ILE A 34 -5.96 -10.41 -13.55
C ILE A 34 -5.49 -10.22 -14.99
N HIS A 35 -5.21 -8.98 -15.36
CA HIS A 35 -4.91 -8.60 -16.74
C HIS A 35 -3.42 -8.40 -16.96
N GLY A 36 -2.89 -9.20 -17.88
CA GLY A 36 -1.62 -8.94 -18.52
C GLY A 36 -0.39 -9.21 -17.67
N TYR A 37 0.10 -8.20 -16.96
CA TYR A 37 1.22 -8.36 -16.02
C TYR A 37 0.69 -8.52 -14.60
N TYR A 38 1.48 -9.11 -13.70
CA TYR A 38 1.24 -8.89 -12.28
C TYR A 38 1.44 -7.40 -11.99
N ASP A 39 0.34 -6.68 -11.79
CA ASP A 39 0.35 -5.26 -11.45
C ASP A 39 0.29 -5.12 -9.92
N PRO A 40 1.43 -4.87 -9.25
CA PRO A 40 1.46 -4.76 -7.80
C PRO A 40 0.81 -3.47 -7.29
N LEU A 41 0.36 -2.57 -8.16
CA LEU A 41 -0.25 -1.30 -7.79
C LEU A 41 -1.78 -1.34 -7.81
N SER A 42 -2.40 -2.07 -8.75
CA SER A 42 -3.88 -2.11 -8.84
C SER A 42 -4.51 -3.46 -8.50
N PHE A 43 -3.72 -4.53 -8.34
CA PHE A 43 -4.29 -5.82 -7.96
C PHE A 43 -4.72 -5.80 -6.47
N SER A 44 -6.01 -5.94 -6.24
CA SER A 44 -6.60 -6.29 -4.95
C SER A 44 -7.19 -7.68 -5.04
N SER A 45 -6.88 -8.56 -4.07
CA SER A 45 -7.47 -9.89 -4.04
C SER A 45 -8.87 -9.85 -3.44
N SER A 46 -9.85 -10.39 -4.16
CA SER A 46 -11.20 -10.63 -3.60
C SER A 46 -11.18 -11.70 -2.51
N ALA A 47 -10.22 -12.63 -2.57
CA ALA A 47 -9.93 -13.56 -1.49
C ALA A 47 -8.51 -14.09 -1.53
N SER A 48 -8.00 -14.46 -0.35
CA SER A 48 -6.62 -14.88 -0.18
C SER A 48 -6.47 -16.01 0.84
N VAL A 49 -5.37 -16.75 0.68
CA VAL A 49 -4.83 -17.63 1.70
C VAL A 49 -3.89 -16.83 2.58
N SER A 50 -4.39 -16.42 3.74
CA SER A 50 -3.71 -15.37 4.52
C SER A 50 -3.27 -15.81 5.91
N LYS A 51 -2.13 -15.27 6.33
CA LYS A 51 -1.64 -15.27 7.72
C LYS A 51 -2.24 -14.07 8.44
N ASN A 52 -2.80 -14.24 9.63
CA ASN A 52 -3.41 -13.17 10.41
C ASN A 52 -2.56 -12.99 11.67
N LEU A 53 -2.00 -11.80 11.84
CA LEU A 53 -1.20 -11.44 13.03
C LEU A 53 -2.05 -10.71 14.09
N GLY A 54 -3.36 -10.62 13.90
CA GLY A 54 -4.27 -9.81 14.70
C GLY A 54 -4.08 -8.33 14.38
N GLU A 55 -3.97 -7.50 15.42
CA GLU A 55 -3.65 -6.07 15.29
C GLU A 55 -2.15 -5.81 15.10
N PHE A 56 -1.31 -6.85 15.15
CA PHE A 56 0.14 -6.69 15.08
C PHE A 56 0.62 -6.71 13.63
N LEU A 57 1.61 -5.88 13.35
CA LEU A 57 2.32 -5.79 12.08
C LEU A 57 3.83 -5.90 12.30
N PRO A 58 4.58 -6.37 11.30
CA PRO A 58 6.03 -6.25 11.27
C PRO A 58 6.47 -4.82 11.56
N GLY A 59 7.44 -4.65 12.43
CA GLY A 59 7.92 -3.33 12.84
C GLY A 59 9.25 -3.40 13.58
N LYS A 60 9.72 -2.24 14.00
CA LYS A 60 10.93 -2.08 14.81
C LYS A 60 10.64 -1.16 15.97
N VAL A 61 11.15 -1.50 17.14
CA VAL A 61 11.25 -0.58 18.27
C VAL A 61 12.68 -0.11 18.38
N TYR A 62 12.85 1.16 18.70
CA TYR A 62 14.17 1.74 18.88
C TYR A 62 14.31 2.22 20.31
N ASP A 63 15.34 1.74 21.02
CA ASP A 63 15.64 2.20 22.38
C ASP A 63 16.04 3.68 22.40
N LYS A 64 16.34 4.24 23.58
CA LYS A 64 16.73 5.65 23.71
C LYS A 64 18.07 5.95 23.02
N GLU A 65 18.93 4.95 22.91
CA GLU A 65 20.22 5.00 22.23
C GLU A 65 20.09 4.89 20.69
N GLY A 66 18.91 4.52 20.20
CA GLY A 66 18.61 4.36 18.78
C GLY A 66 18.91 2.96 18.23
N ASN A 67 19.22 1.98 19.08
CA ASN A 67 19.42 0.62 18.62
C ASN A 67 18.07 0.00 18.20
N PRO A 68 17.96 -0.52 16.97
CA PRO A 68 16.74 -1.13 16.49
C PRO A 68 16.60 -2.56 17.01
N SER A 69 15.38 -2.91 17.43
CA SER A 69 14.97 -4.28 17.68
C SER A 69 13.74 -4.60 16.84
N LYS A 70 13.89 -5.56 15.92
CA LYS A 70 12.78 -6.04 15.09
C LYS A 70 11.78 -6.78 15.97
N THR A 71 10.49 -6.47 15.83
CA THR A 71 9.42 -7.10 16.60
C THR A 71 8.09 -7.01 15.84
N LEU A 72 7.04 -7.59 16.41
CA LEU A 72 5.67 -7.34 15.96
C LEU A 72 5.10 -6.22 16.81
N THR A 73 4.66 -5.14 16.17
CA THR A 73 4.17 -3.93 16.83
C THR A 73 2.71 -3.68 16.47
N LYS A 74 1.98 -2.99 17.34
CA LYS A 74 0.62 -2.55 17.06
C LYS A 74 0.42 -1.11 17.52
N PHE A 75 -0.47 -0.41 16.83
CA PHE A 75 -1.02 0.87 17.23
C PHE A 75 -2.53 0.75 17.33
N SER A 76 -3.08 0.87 18.54
CA SER A 76 -4.51 0.75 18.78
C SER A 76 -4.91 1.68 19.93
N VAL A 77 -6.03 2.39 19.77
CA VAL A 77 -6.56 3.33 20.79
C VAL A 77 -5.49 4.32 21.27
N ALA A 78 -4.79 4.96 20.31
CA ALA A 78 -3.68 5.89 20.56
C ALA A 78 -2.51 5.32 21.39
N LYS A 79 -2.34 4.00 21.46
CA LYS A 79 -1.28 3.33 22.22
C LYS A 79 -0.44 2.43 21.32
N LEU A 80 0.88 2.50 21.49
CA LEU A 80 1.84 1.62 20.85
C LEU A 80 2.15 0.42 21.77
N SER A 81 2.24 -0.77 21.19
CA SER A 81 2.61 -1.99 21.91
C SER A 81 3.43 -2.91 21.02
N LYS A 82 4.29 -3.75 21.61
CA LYS A 82 5.03 -4.82 20.93
C LYS A 82 4.62 -6.19 21.47
N LYS A 83 4.82 -7.22 20.66
CA LYS A 83 4.62 -8.61 21.06
C LYS A 83 5.92 -9.15 21.67
N SER A 84 5.85 -9.65 22.90
CA SER A 84 6.95 -10.31 23.58
C SER A 84 7.18 -11.74 23.05
N ALA A 85 8.27 -12.38 23.47
CA ALA A 85 8.64 -13.72 23.02
C ALA A 85 7.64 -14.81 23.46
N ASP A 86 6.97 -14.63 24.60
CA ASP A 86 5.87 -15.46 25.10
C ASP A 86 4.51 -15.08 24.48
N GLY A 87 4.47 -14.11 23.57
CA GLY A 87 3.28 -13.73 22.81
C GLY A 87 2.37 -12.71 23.49
N ILE A 88 2.79 -12.15 24.63
CA ILE A 88 2.06 -11.13 25.39
C ILE A 88 2.24 -9.74 24.74
N SER A 89 1.22 -8.89 24.86
CA SER A 89 1.28 -7.50 24.40
C SER A 89 1.93 -6.63 25.48
N GLU A 90 3.09 -6.04 25.18
CA GLU A 90 3.79 -5.10 26.05
C GLU A 90 3.65 -3.67 25.53
N ALA A 91 3.31 -2.73 26.41
CA ALA A 91 3.21 -1.32 26.05
C ALA A 91 4.59 -0.72 25.72
N ILE A 92 4.63 0.15 24.70
CA ILE A 92 5.81 0.91 24.32
C ILE A 92 5.65 2.33 24.83
N TYR A 93 6.58 2.79 25.66
CA TYR A 93 6.54 4.11 26.29
C TYR A 93 7.63 5.04 25.74
N PRO A 94 7.33 6.35 25.52
CA PRO A 94 8.32 7.34 25.10
C PRO A 94 9.54 7.41 26.03
N SER A 95 9.39 7.08 27.32
CA SER A 95 10.48 7.09 28.30
C SER A 95 11.54 6.00 28.08
N ARG A 96 11.22 4.95 27.32
CA ARG A 96 12.14 3.82 27.06
C ARG A 96 12.53 3.69 25.60
N TYR A 97 11.76 4.30 24.69
CA TYR A 97 11.94 4.14 23.26
C TYR A 97 11.87 5.50 22.58
N SER A 98 12.73 5.71 21.58
CA SER A 98 12.82 6.96 20.82
C SER A 98 11.94 6.94 19.56
N ALA A 99 11.68 5.76 19.00
CA ALA A 99 10.86 5.58 17.81
C ALA A 99 10.26 4.16 17.73
N VAL A 100 9.22 4.03 16.91
CA VAL A 100 8.54 2.76 16.61
C VAL A 100 8.10 2.77 15.15
N THR A 101 8.31 1.69 14.41
CA THR A 101 7.63 1.45 13.14
C THR A 101 6.55 0.40 13.31
N VAL A 102 5.38 0.62 12.68
CA VAL A 102 4.23 -0.30 12.69
C VAL A 102 3.80 -0.52 11.25
N GLY A 103 4.18 -1.66 10.67
CA GLY A 103 4.02 -1.87 9.24
C GLY A 103 4.83 -0.84 8.45
N GLN A 104 4.16 -0.02 7.65
CA GLN A 104 4.77 1.10 6.92
C GLN A 104 4.69 2.43 7.67
N ASP A 105 3.95 2.49 8.78
CA ASP A 105 3.85 3.71 9.57
C ASP A 105 5.06 3.88 10.49
N SER A 106 5.45 5.14 10.69
CA SER A 106 6.57 5.52 11.55
C SER A 106 6.11 6.48 12.65
N PHE A 107 6.51 6.19 13.88
CA PHE A 107 6.26 7.01 15.07
C PHE A 107 7.59 7.40 15.72
N PHE A 108 7.69 8.63 16.18
CA PHE A 108 8.86 9.15 16.89
C PHE A 108 8.45 9.99 18.09
N VAL A 109 9.36 10.16 19.06
CA VAL A 109 9.10 10.97 20.25
C VAL A 109 9.27 12.46 19.92
N ALA A 110 8.25 13.26 20.25
CA ALA A 110 8.27 14.72 20.19
C ALA A 110 8.00 15.35 21.57
N GLN A 111 8.49 16.58 21.74
CA GLN A 111 8.28 17.45 22.91
C GLN A 111 8.08 18.89 22.43
N ASN A 112 7.74 19.82 23.34
CA ASN A 112 7.49 21.24 23.03
C ASN A 112 6.38 21.43 21.98
N ILE A 113 5.26 20.74 22.16
CA ILE A 113 4.12 20.82 21.24
C ILE A 113 3.20 21.97 21.68
N HIS A 114 3.13 23.03 20.89
CA HIS A 114 2.24 24.16 21.10
C HIS A 114 0.85 23.85 20.58
N PHE A 115 -0.11 23.78 21.51
CA PHE A 115 -1.50 23.41 21.24
C PHE A 115 -2.42 24.38 21.97
N ARG A 116 -3.35 25.01 21.24
CA ARG A 116 -4.33 25.97 21.79
C ARG A 116 -3.73 27.04 22.73
N GLY A 117 -2.63 27.67 22.31
CA GLY A 117 -1.97 28.73 23.09
C GLY A 117 -1.13 28.25 24.27
N ARG A 118 -0.87 26.94 24.40
CA ARG A 118 -0.02 26.37 25.47
C ARG A 118 0.99 25.38 24.91
N THR A 119 2.24 25.51 25.33
CA THR A 119 3.30 24.55 24.99
C THR A 119 3.34 23.40 25.99
N ARG A 120 3.20 22.16 25.48
CA ARG A 120 3.30 20.92 26.26
C ARG A 120 4.70 20.34 26.11
N ASN A 121 5.43 20.23 27.21
CA ASN A 121 6.82 19.76 27.23
C ASN A 121 6.96 18.24 27.46
N ARG A 122 5.83 17.50 27.52
CA ARG A 122 5.85 16.06 27.78
C ARG A 122 6.19 15.27 26.51
N GLU A 123 7.20 14.39 26.62
CA GLU A 123 7.53 13.42 25.57
C GLU A 123 6.31 12.58 25.17
N SER A 124 5.98 12.59 23.88
CA SER A 124 4.83 11.87 23.32
C SER A 124 5.20 11.28 21.96
N PHE A 125 4.68 10.10 21.63
CA PHE A 125 4.81 9.56 20.29
C PHE A 125 3.90 10.32 19.33
N VAL A 126 4.46 10.73 18.19
CA VAL A 126 3.75 11.34 17.07
C VAL A 126 4.04 10.54 15.81
N GLN A 127 3.06 10.43 14.92
CA GLN A 127 3.24 9.73 13.64
C GLN A 127 3.86 10.69 12.63
N PHE A 128 4.87 10.21 11.91
CA PHE A 128 5.47 10.92 10.80
C PHE A 128 4.54 10.93 9.58
N ILE A 129 4.28 12.11 9.02
CA ILE A 129 3.43 12.28 7.82
C ILE A 129 4.31 12.55 6.60
N ALA A 130 5.09 13.63 6.64
CA ALA A 130 5.96 14.03 5.53
C ALA A 130 7.11 14.93 5.99
N GLU A 131 8.17 14.95 5.19
CA GLU A 131 9.28 15.89 5.30
C GLU A 131 9.66 16.37 3.91
N PHE A 132 9.74 17.69 3.75
CA PHE A 132 10.22 18.35 2.54
C PHE A 132 10.51 19.83 2.83
N ASP A 133 11.43 20.43 2.08
CA ASP A 133 11.82 21.85 2.20
C ASP A 133 12.05 22.32 3.64
N SER A 134 12.77 21.49 4.41
CA SER A 134 13.15 21.74 5.82
C SER A 134 11.97 21.87 6.78
N THR A 135 10.82 21.30 6.42
CA THR A 135 9.63 21.24 7.30
C THR A 135 9.25 19.79 7.54
N VAL A 136 8.97 19.45 8.80
CA VAL A 136 8.40 18.15 9.18
C VAL A 136 6.94 18.32 9.54
N PHE A 137 6.12 17.44 9.00
CA PHE A 137 4.72 17.29 9.35
C PHE A 137 4.52 15.99 10.11
N ALA A 138 3.84 16.07 11.24
CA ALA A 138 3.52 14.94 12.08
C ALA A 138 2.06 14.98 12.57
N LYS A 139 1.58 13.87 13.12
CA LYS A 139 0.23 13.74 13.67
C LYS A 139 0.27 13.23 15.10
N VAL A 140 -0.45 13.93 15.98
CA VAL A 140 -0.65 13.56 17.39
C VAL A 140 -1.98 12.85 17.53
N TYR A 141 -2.00 11.78 18.33
CA TYR A 141 -3.20 11.03 18.67
C TYR A 141 -3.52 11.19 20.15
N ASN A 142 -4.75 11.61 20.47
CA ASN A 142 -5.24 11.73 21.84
C ASN A 142 -6.61 11.09 21.98
N MET A 143 -6.87 10.37 23.06
CA MET A 143 -8.23 9.95 23.38
C MET A 143 -8.98 11.10 24.07
N ASN A 144 -10.28 11.22 23.82
CA ASN A 144 -11.17 12.06 24.61
C ASN A 144 -11.27 11.57 26.07
N PHE A 145 -11.86 12.41 26.94
CA PHE A 145 -11.87 12.17 28.39
C PHE A 145 -12.54 10.85 28.82
N ASN A 146 -13.53 10.36 28.05
CA ASN A 146 -14.21 9.09 28.31
C ASN A 146 -13.61 7.90 27.53
N GLY A 147 -12.51 8.10 26.79
CA GLY A 147 -11.83 7.06 26.03
C GLY A 147 -12.61 6.50 24.84
N SER A 148 -13.67 7.17 24.38
CA SER A 148 -14.56 6.70 23.32
C SER A 148 -14.17 7.18 21.91
N VAL A 149 -13.45 8.30 21.78
CA VAL A 149 -13.10 8.91 20.49
C VAL A 149 -11.61 9.26 20.45
N MET A 150 -10.94 8.90 19.35
CA MET A 150 -9.57 9.27 19.06
C MET A 150 -9.53 10.59 18.29
N HIS A 151 -8.96 11.62 18.90
CA HIS A 151 -8.65 12.89 18.24
C HIS A 151 -7.30 12.83 17.55
N GLN A 152 -7.25 13.42 16.35
CA GLN A 152 -6.06 13.55 15.54
C GLN A 152 -5.76 15.03 15.36
N THR A 153 -4.49 15.39 15.51
CA THR A 153 -4.04 16.77 15.34
C THR A 153 -2.77 16.76 14.52
N TYR A 154 -2.78 17.46 13.39
CA TYR A 154 -1.56 17.70 12.63
C TYR A 154 -0.73 18.77 13.32
N ILE A 155 0.57 18.56 13.30
CA ILE A 155 1.57 19.49 13.80
C ILE A 155 2.67 19.64 12.75
N ALA A 156 3.24 20.83 12.67
CA ALA A 156 4.37 21.12 11.80
C ALA A 156 5.49 21.79 12.58
N LYS A 157 6.70 21.63 12.06
CA LYS A 157 7.90 22.23 12.62
C LYS A 157 8.90 22.46 11.48
N LYS A 158 9.36 23.70 11.30
CA LYS A 158 10.54 23.95 10.46
C LYS A 158 11.80 23.52 11.21
N TYR A 159 12.85 23.16 10.47
CA TYR A 159 14.10 22.70 11.07
C TYR A 159 14.73 23.72 12.01
N ASP A 160 14.65 25.01 11.66
CA ASP A 160 15.16 26.14 12.43
C ASP A 160 14.26 26.57 13.60
N GLU A 161 13.06 26.00 13.70
CA GLU A 161 12.14 26.24 14.80
C GLU A 161 12.34 25.21 15.91
N GLU A 162 11.91 25.55 17.12
CA GLU A 162 12.06 24.68 18.29
C GLU A 162 10.74 24.00 18.67
N THR A 163 9.65 24.71 18.42
CA THR A 163 8.29 24.37 18.83
C THR A 163 7.57 23.66 17.70
N TRP A 164 6.82 22.61 18.03
CA TRP A 164 5.84 22.06 17.10
C TRP A 164 4.57 22.89 17.17
N GLU A 165 4.09 23.37 16.04
CA GLU A 165 2.89 24.19 15.97
C GLU A 165 1.70 23.36 15.49
N GLU A 166 0.54 23.60 16.10
CA GLU A 166 -0.73 23.01 15.70
C GLU A 166 -1.18 23.52 14.32
N ILE A 167 -1.41 22.60 13.40
CA ILE A 167 -2.05 22.87 12.11
C ILE A 167 -3.57 22.78 12.33
N ASN A 168 -4.17 23.90 12.71
CA ASN A 168 -5.61 23.97 12.98
C ASN A 168 -6.37 24.53 11.76
N PRO A 169 -7.37 23.81 11.22
CA PRO A 169 -8.12 24.22 10.03
C PRO A 169 -9.31 25.14 10.38
N ASN A 170 -9.16 26.04 11.35
CA ASN A 170 -10.19 27.05 11.59
C ASN A 170 -9.96 28.27 10.67
N LYS A 171 -11.03 28.95 10.26
CA LYS A 171 -10.95 30.11 9.32
C LYS A 171 -9.95 31.19 9.75
N LYS A 172 -9.74 31.38 11.06
CA LYS A 172 -8.87 32.44 11.59
C LYS A 172 -7.39 32.02 11.64
N SER A 173 -7.08 30.73 11.63
CA SER A 173 -5.71 30.21 11.70
C SER A 173 -5.21 29.60 10.40
N ILE A 174 -6.10 29.30 9.44
CA ILE A 174 -5.72 28.63 8.19
C ILE A 174 -4.83 29.52 7.31
N GLU A 175 -5.13 30.81 7.19
CA GLU A 175 -4.32 31.75 6.40
C GLU A 175 -2.90 31.92 7.00
N PRO A 176 -2.72 32.26 8.29
CA PRO A 176 -1.39 32.33 8.90
C PRO A 176 -0.61 31.01 8.81
N MET A 177 -1.27 29.87 8.96
CA MET A 177 -0.65 28.55 8.85
C MET A 177 -0.19 28.24 7.43
N ILE A 178 -1.01 28.58 6.43
CA ILE A 178 -0.66 28.45 5.02
C ILE A 178 0.50 29.37 4.67
N GLU A 179 0.48 30.62 5.11
CA GLU A 179 1.59 31.56 4.91
C GLU A 179 2.88 31.05 5.55
N HIS A 180 2.79 30.47 6.76
CA HIS A 180 3.97 30.02 7.47
C HIS A 180 4.60 28.76 6.87
N PHE A 181 3.81 27.70 6.64
CA PHE A 181 4.34 26.39 6.22
C PHE A 181 4.24 26.13 4.70
N PHE A 182 3.38 26.86 3.99
CA PHE A 182 3.04 26.57 2.60
C PHE A 182 3.20 27.77 1.64
N SER A 183 3.78 28.90 2.08
CA SER A 183 3.93 30.13 1.28
C SER A 183 4.66 29.97 -0.05
N LYS A 184 5.44 28.89 -0.23
CA LYS A 184 6.16 28.60 -1.48
C LYS A 184 5.30 27.88 -2.54
N TYR A 185 4.04 27.55 -2.22
CA TYR A 185 3.20 26.70 -3.06
C TYR A 185 1.86 27.38 -3.38
N ASP A 186 1.82 28.15 -4.47
CA ASP A 186 0.62 28.90 -4.87
C ASP A 186 -0.63 28.02 -5.00
N ASN A 187 -0.48 26.81 -5.54
CA ASN A 187 -1.57 25.83 -5.65
C ASN A 187 -2.12 25.39 -4.29
N VAL A 188 -1.27 25.23 -3.27
CA VAL A 188 -1.67 24.90 -1.90
C VAL A 188 -2.36 26.10 -1.25
N ILE A 189 -1.87 27.33 -1.50
CA ILE A 189 -2.50 28.56 -1.01
C ILE A 189 -3.91 28.72 -1.59
N THR A 190 -4.08 28.54 -2.91
CA THR A 190 -5.38 28.64 -3.57
C THR A 190 -6.36 27.61 -3.01
N GLN A 191 -5.93 26.35 -2.91
CA GLN A 191 -6.80 25.28 -2.40
C GLN A 191 -7.16 25.52 -0.95
N GLY A 192 -6.20 25.90 -0.11
CA GLY A 192 -6.39 26.19 1.29
C GLY A 192 -7.41 27.31 1.57
N LYS A 193 -7.44 28.35 0.73
CA LYS A 193 -8.43 29.44 0.82
C LYS A 193 -9.86 29.01 0.46
N THR A 194 -10.01 27.96 -0.34
CA THR A 194 -11.30 27.41 -0.76
C THR A 194 -11.81 26.26 0.12
N MET A 195 -11.05 25.84 1.12
CA MET A 195 -11.44 24.74 1.99
C MET A 195 -12.67 25.08 2.81
N GLU A 196 -13.67 24.19 2.77
CA GLU A 196 -14.79 24.25 3.69
C GLU A 196 -14.29 23.94 5.11
N THR A 197 -14.04 24.98 5.89
CA THR A 197 -13.77 24.84 7.32
C THR A 197 -15.09 24.53 8.02
N GLY A 198 -15.42 23.25 8.20
CA GLY A 198 -16.47 22.86 9.14
C GLY A 198 -16.05 23.34 10.53
N ALA A 199 -16.81 24.24 11.15
CA ALA A 199 -16.57 24.59 12.55
C ALA A 199 -16.74 23.30 13.36
N VAL A 200 -15.64 22.76 13.89
CA VAL A 200 -15.70 21.63 14.82
C VAL A 200 -16.43 22.12 16.06
N ASN A 201 -17.73 21.91 16.11
CA ASN A 201 -18.54 22.27 17.26
C ASN A 201 -18.23 21.24 18.35
N TYR A 202 -17.29 21.57 19.24
CA TYR A 202 -16.93 20.73 20.39
C TYR A 202 -18.11 20.45 21.33
N PHE A 203 -19.23 21.17 21.16
CA PHE A 203 -20.50 20.98 21.87
C PHE A 203 -21.55 20.17 21.09
N ALA A 204 -21.23 19.62 19.91
CA ALA A 204 -22.14 18.74 19.19
C ALA A 204 -22.36 17.45 20.01
N PHE A 205 -23.51 17.39 20.68
CA PHE A 205 -23.92 16.32 21.59
C PHE A 205 -24.17 14.97 20.84
N LEU A 206 -24.12 14.99 19.51
CA LEU A 206 -24.31 13.82 18.65
C LEU A 206 -22.95 13.39 18.07
N GLY A 207 -22.44 12.25 18.53
CA GLY A 207 -21.14 11.71 18.13
C GLY A 207 -20.92 11.63 16.61
N PHE A 208 -21.97 11.37 15.82
CA PHE A 208 -21.89 11.22 14.36
C PHE A 208 -21.52 12.51 13.60
N GLU A 209 -22.09 13.67 13.97
CA GLU A 209 -21.74 14.94 13.33
C GLU A 209 -20.31 15.38 13.69
N TYR A 210 -19.89 15.05 14.91
CA TYR A 210 -18.54 15.31 15.38
C TYR A 210 -17.49 14.47 14.64
N GLU A 211 -17.76 13.18 14.44
CA GLU A 211 -16.89 12.27 13.68
C GLU A 211 -16.74 12.69 12.21
N LYS A 212 -17.85 13.01 11.54
CA LYS A 212 -17.84 13.45 10.13
C LYS A 212 -17.02 14.74 9.93
N ASN A 213 -17.14 15.71 10.83
CA ASN A 213 -16.36 16.95 10.75
C ASN A 213 -14.86 16.73 11.00
N LEU A 214 -14.48 15.77 11.84
CA LEU A 214 -13.08 15.39 12.05
C LEU A 214 -12.49 14.69 10.82
N GLU A 215 -13.23 13.76 10.21
CA GLU A 215 -12.80 13.09 8.99
C GLU A 215 -12.57 14.07 7.83
N LEU A 216 -13.49 15.01 7.64
CA LEU A 216 -13.38 16.06 6.62
C LEU A 216 -12.12 16.92 6.83
N ASN A 217 -11.84 17.33 8.08
CA ASN A 217 -10.66 18.12 8.42
C ASN A 217 -9.35 17.34 8.28
N ASP A 218 -9.37 16.03 8.57
CA ASP A 218 -8.20 15.18 8.45
C ASP A 218 -7.78 14.97 6.99
N GLN A 219 -8.74 14.64 6.12
CA GLN A 219 -8.52 14.52 4.67
C GLN A 219 -8.03 15.84 4.07
N SER A 220 -8.62 16.93 4.53
CA SER A 220 -8.27 18.30 4.17
C SER A 220 -6.80 18.66 4.43
N ILE A 221 -6.31 18.48 5.66
CA ILE A 221 -4.91 18.80 6.00
C ILE A 221 -3.93 17.81 5.38
N ALA A 222 -4.25 16.52 5.40
CA ALA A 222 -3.43 15.50 4.74
C ALA A 222 -3.26 15.83 3.25
N GLY A 223 -4.34 16.30 2.61
CA GLY A 223 -4.36 16.75 1.23
C GLY A 223 -3.42 17.91 0.97
N LEU A 224 -3.48 18.99 1.78
CA LEU A 224 -2.56 20.12 1.63
C LEU A 224 -1.09 19.71 1.75
N ILE A 225 -0.76 18.90 2.77
CA ILE A 225 0.61 18.40 2.99
C ILE A 225 1.07 17.56 1.78
N ASN A 226 0.19 16.70 1.26
CA ASN A 226 0.48 15.89 0.09
C ASN A 226 0.75 16.74 -1.14
N ILE A 227 -0.11 17.71 -1.45
CA ILE A 227 0.05 18.56 -2.63
C ILE A 227 1.33 19.39 -2.53
N ALA A 228 1.65 19.92 -1.36
CA ALA A 228 2.91 20.61 -1.12
C ALA A 228 4.12 19.70 -1.37
N LYS A 229 4.11 18.47 -0.83
CA LYS A 229 5.15 17.45 -1.05
C LYS A 229 5.33 17.14 -2.53
N ILE A 230 4.24 16.91 -3.24
CA ILE A 230 4.26 16.58 -4.68
C ILE A 230 4.73 17.79 -5.50
N THR A 231 4.34 19.01 -5.14
CA THR A 231 4.78 20.25 -5.79
C THR A 231 6.28 20.47 -5.63
N SER A 232 6.83 20.24 -4.43
CA SER A 232 8.27 20.29 -4.17
C SER A 232 9.04 19.25 -5.02
N LYS A 233 8.54 18.02 -5.11
CA LYS A 233 9.15 16.97 -5.95
C LYS A 233 9.10 17.30 -7.43
N PHE A 234 7.98 17.85 -7.90
CA PHE A 234 7.78 18.25 -9.28
C PHE A 234 8.72 19.38 -9.69
N SER A 235 8.82 20.44 -8.88
CA SER A 235 9.67 21.61 -9.19
C SER A 235 11.16 21.27 -9.22
N LYS A 236 11.58 20.21 -8.53
CA LYS A 236 12.95 19.71 -8.47
C LYS A 236 13.27 18.58 -9.47
N ASP A 237 12.29 18.13 -10.26
CA ASP A 237 12.41 16.92 -11.10
C ASP A 237 12.95 15.69 -10.31
N GLU A 238 12.48 15.53 -9.07
CA GLU A 238 13.05 14.57 -8.13
C GLU A 238 12.73 13.11 -8.52
N LYS A 239 13.76 12.29 -8.72
CA LYS A 239 13.62 10.84 -8.89
C LYS A 239 13.44 10.16 -7.52
N THR A 240 12.34 9.41 -7.36
CA THR A 240 12.17 8.49 -6.22
C THR A 240 12.46 7.06 -6.66
N TYR A 241 13.54 6.45 -6.16
CA TYR A 241 14.00 5.11 -6.55
C TYR A 241 13.23 3.99 -5.83
N LEU A 242 12.98 2.89 -6.54
CA LEU A 242 12.27 1.71 -6.04
C LEU A 242 13.10 0.45 -6.30
N ASN A 243 13.06 -0.52 -5.38
CA ASN A 243 13.70 -1.82 -5.54
C ASN A 243 12.90 -2.76 -6.49
N LYS A 244 13.36 -4.01 -6.67
CA LYS A 244 12.70 -5.01 -7.53
C LYS A 244 11.23 -5.28 -7.19
N PHE A 245 10.78 -4.96 -5.98
CA PHE A 245 9.42 -5.17 -5.47
C PHE A 245 8.55 -3.90 -5.47
N PHE A 246 8.98 -2.82 -6.14
CA PHE A 246 8.34 -1.49 -6.12
C PHE A 246 8.23 -0.88 -4.70
N ILE A 247 9.21 -1.18 -3.85
CA ILE A 247 9.35 -0.54 -2.54
C ILE A 247 10.37 0.58 -2.68
N GLU A 248 10.02 1.79 -2.21
CA GLU A 248 10.95 2.92 -2.18
C GLU A 248 12.25 2.53 -1.48
N THR A 249 13.39 2.86 -2.10
CA THR A 249 14.70 2.54 -1.55
C THR A 249 15.66 3.70 -1.76
N ARG A 250 16.43 3.99 -0.72
CA ARG A 250 17.54 4.94 -0.77
C ARG A 250 18.85 4.28 -1.23
N ASP A 251 18.91 2.95 -1.17
CA ASP A 251 20.06 2.19 -1.65
C ASP A 251 19.97 2.03 -3.16
N THR A 252 20.63 2.91 -3.89
CA THR A 252 20.63 2.93 -5.36
C THR A 252 21.17 1.64 -5.96
N SER A 253 21.99 0.86 -5.23
CA SER A 253 22.45 -0.46 -5.69
C SER A 253 21.34 -1.51 -5.77
N LYS A 254 20.27 -1.33 -5.00
CA LYS A 254 19.07 -2.19 -4.99
C LYS A 254 17.95 -1.68 -5.90
N ALA A 255 18.10 -0.47 -6.45
CA ALA A 255 17.09 0.12 -7.32
C ALA A 255 16.91 -0.70 -8.60
N LYS A 256 15.67 -0.82 -9.05
CA LYS A 256 15.26 -1.41 -10.35
C LYS A 256 14.31 -0.51 -11.12
N TYR A 257 13.65 0.41 -10.42
CA TYR A 257 12.75 1.38 -11.00
C TYR A 257 13.00 2.75 -10.37
N TYR A 258 12.49 3.80 -11.01
CA TYR A 258 12.34 5.10 -10.38
C TYR A 258 11.00 5.72 -10.80
N THR A 259 10.56 6.72 -10.05
CA THR A 259 9.34 7.48 -10.35
C THR A 259 9.61 8.97 -10.43
N LYS A 260 8.78 9.66 -11.20
CA LYS A 260 8.75 11.13 -11.32
C LYS A 260 7.31 11.64 -11.31
N ILE A 261 7.12 12.88 -10.90
CA ILE A 261 5.83 13.57 -11.02
C ILE A 261 5.77 14.20 -12.42
N LYS A 262 4.73 13.88 -13.20
CA LYS A 262 4.53 14.42 -14.54
C LYS A 262 3.77 15.74 -14.51
N GLY A 263 2.79 15.87 -13.62
CA GLY A 263 1.92 17.03 -13.53
C GLY A 263 1.04 16.98 -12.29
N ILE A 264 0.54 18.16 -11.92
CA ILE A 264 -0.32 18.38 -10.76
C ILE A 264 -1.56 19.12 -11.26
N TYR A 265 -2.72 18.56 -10.98
CA TYR A 265 -4.03 19.08 -11.38
C TYR A 265 -4.84 19.42 -10.13
N GLN A 266 -6.08 19.87 -10.30
CA GLN A 266 -6.93 20.29 -9.18
C GLN A 266 -7.19 19.14 -8.18
N ASP A 267 -7.61 17.97 -8.67
CA ASP A 267 -8.06 16.86 -7.80
C ASP A 267 -7.05 15.71 -7.70
N TYR A 268 -6.05 15.69 -8.58
CA TYR A 268 -5.08 14.60 -8.67
C TYR A 268 -3.71 15.07 -9.16
N TYR A 269 -2.72 14.21 -9.00
CA TYR A 269 -1.40 14.34 -9.61
C TYR A 269 -1.06 13.06 -10.36
N THR A 270 -0.27 13.19 -11.42
CA THR A 270 0.15 12.06 -12.24
C THR A 270 1.60 11.69 -11.92
N LYS A 271 1.82 10.42 -11.58
CA LYS A 271 3.13 9.84 -11.33
C LYS A 271 3.51 8.86 -12.45
N GLN A 272 4.71 9.02 -12.99
CA GLN A 272 5.28 8.11 -13.98
C GLN A 272 6.30 7.17 -13.34
N TYR A 273 6.29 5.91 -13.77
CA TYR A 273 7.18 4.84 -13.32
C TYR A 273 8.05 4.40 -14.48
N PHE A 274 9.36 4.34 -14.25
CA PHE A 274 10.36 3.99 -15.25
C PHE A 274 11.23 2.83 -14.75
N ASN A 275 11.74 2.00 -15.67
CA ASN A 275 12.88 1.14 -15.35
C ASN A 275 14.18 1.96 -15.34
N LEU A 276 15.30 1.33 -14.99
CA LEU A 276 16.62 2.00 -15.01
C LEU A 276 17.17 2.27 -16.42
N TYR A 277 16.49 1.82 -17.47
CA TYR A 277 16.79 2.14 -18.87
C TYR A 277 15.95 3.33 -19.39
N ASP A 278 15.30 4.06 -18.48
CA ASP A 278 14.41 5.19 -18.76
C ASP A 278 13.17 4.83 -19.63
N GLU A 279 12.81 3.55 -19.71
CA GLU A 279 11.56 3.13 -20.38
C GLU A 279 10.37 3.34 -19.44
N LEU A 280 9.34 4.04 -19.94
CA LEU A 280 8.09 4.27 -19.21
C LEU A 280 7.32 2.94 -19.07
N ILE A 281 6.95 2.62 -17.84
CA ILE A 281 6.23 1.40 -17.47
C ILE A 281 4.78 1.72 -17.11
N TYR A 282 4.59 2.75 -16.28
CA TYR A 282 3.26 3.15 -15.81
C TYR A 282 3.13 4.67 -15.78
N GLU A 283 1.91 5.12 -16.01
CA GLU A 283 1.45 6.47 -15.69
C GLU A 283 0.19 6.36 -14.84
N VAL A 284 0.24 6.86 -13.61
CA VAL A 284 -0.76 6.59 -12.59
C VAL A 284 -1.19 7.89 -11.92
N ASP A 285 -2.49 8.13 -11.93
CA ASP A 285 -3.12 9.25 -11.24
C ASP A 285 -3.43 8.88 -9.79
N PHE A 286 -3.16 9.83 -8.89
CA PHE A 286 -3.38 9.70 -7.45
C PHE A 286 -4.14 10.92 -6.93
N LYS A 287 -5.06 10.73 -5.97
CA LYS A 287 -5.78 11.85 -5.35
C LYS A 287 -4.80 12.82 -4.71
N ASN A 288 -5.09 14.10 -4.86
CA ASN A 288 -4.40 15.16 -4.13
C ASN A 288 -4.75 15.13 -2.64
N THR A 289 -6.01 14.86 -2.31
CA THR A 289 -6.56 14.90 -0.94
C THR A 289 -6.14 13.72 -0.07
N LYS A 290 -5.63 12.64 -0.66
CA LYS A 290 -5.19 11.46 0.10
C LYS A 290 -3.95 10.85 -0.53
N MET A 291 -2.91 10.67 0.29
CA MET A 291 -1.64 10.10 -0.19
C MET A 291 -1.83 8.68 -0.73
N ASN A 292 -1.29 8.43 -1.93
CA ASN A 292 -1.27 7.14 -2.62
C ASN A 292 -2.65 6.50 -2.87
N GLU A 293 -3.75 7.25 -2.74
CA GLU A 293 -5.05 6.77 -3.18
C GLU A 293 -5.13 6.90 -4.70
N LEU A 294 -5.29 5.78 -5.39
CA LEU A 294 -5.46 5.76 -6.84
C LEU A 294 -6.76 6.49 -7.23
N HIS A 295 -6.71 7.23 -8.34
CA HIS A 295 -7.85 7.96 -8.87
C HIS A 295 -7.65 8.18 -10.37
N GLY A 296 -8.70 8.40 -11.15
CA GLY A 296 -8.55 8.82 -12.54
C GLY A 296 -7.92 7.73 -13.42
N ASN A 297 -6.84 8.04 -14.13
CA ASN A 297 -6.25 7.11 -15.09
C ASN A 297 -5.10 6.29 -14.50
N TYR A 298 -5.12 5.00 -14.82
CA TYR A 298 -3.97 4.12 -14.67
C TYR A 298 -3.61 3.59 -16.07
N THR A 299 -2.41 3.89 -16.53
CA THR A 299 -1.93 3.50 -17.86
C THR A 299 -0.68 2.66 -17.72
N MET A 300 -0.65 1.52 -18.41
CA MET A 300 0.49 0.62 -18.46
C MET A 300 1.03 0.54 -19.87
N TYR A 301 2.36 0.57 -19.95
CA TYR A 301 3.13 0.45 -21.17
C TYR A 301 3.92 -0.86 -21.16
N TYR A 302 4.07 -1.46 -22.34
CA TYR A 302 4.90 -2.62 -22.58
C TYR A 302 5.70 -2.41 -23.86
N ASN A 303 7.03 -2.53 -23.77
CA ASN A 303 7.96 -2.24 -24.87
C ASN A 303 7.67 -0.86 -25.53
N GLY A 304 7.41 0.15 -24.70
CA GLY A 304 7.08 1.52 -25.14
C GLY A 304 5.68 1.71 -25.74
N LYS A 305 4.85 0.66 -25.85
CA LYS A 305 3.49 0.74 -26.39
C LYS A 305 2.43 0.66 -25.29
N LEU A 306 1.31 1.35 -25.48
CA LEU A 306 0.14 1.23 -24.60
C LEU A 306 -0.36 -0.22 -24.57
N ALA A 307 -0.49 -0.78 -23.37
CA ALA A 307 -0.92 -2.16 -23.15
C ALA A 307 -2.23 -2.24 -22.37
N ILE A 308 -2.39 -1.42 -21.32
CA ILE A 308 -3.65 -1.35 -20.55
C ILE A 308 -3.91 0.11 -20.18
N LYS A 309 -5.19 0.50 -20.25
CA LYS A 309 -5.70 1.72 -19.62
C LYS A 309 -6.81 1.34 -18.66
N LYS A 310 -6.81 1.85 -17.43
CA LYS A 310 -7.86 1.63 -16.43
C LYS A 310 -8.37 2.98 -15.94
N THR A 311 -9.65 3.01 -15.60
CA THR A 311 -10.26 4.11 -14.86
C THR A 311 -10.46 3.67 -13.42
N ILE A 312 -9.96 4.47 -12.48
CA ILE A 312 -10.04 4.26 -11.04
C ILE A 312 -10.99 5.28 -10.43
N GLU A 313 -11.95 4.80 -9.64
CA GLU A 313 -12.80 5.66 -8.80
C GLU A 313 -12.83 5.07 -7.39
N ASP A 314 -12.74 5.95 -6.39
CA ASP A 314 -12.70 5.57 -4.96
C ASP A 314 -11.66 4.51 -4.62
N GLY A 315 -10.49 4.58 -5.27
CA GLY A 315 -9.38 3.63 -5.08
C GLY A 315 -9.58 2.27 -5.74
N GLU A 316 -10.71 2.03 -6.41
CA GLU A 316 -11.04 0.75 -7.07
C GLU A 316 -11.06 0.88 -8.59
N VAL A 317 -10.61 -0.17 -9.29
CA VAL A 317 -10.72 -0.25 -10.76
C VAL A 317 -12.20 -0.33 -11.13
N LYS A 318 -12.71 0.66 -11.88
CA LYS A 318 -14.09 0.65 -12.40
C LYS A 318 -14.19 0.03 -13.77
N GLN A 319 -13.25 0.36 -14.66
CA GLN A 319 -13.20 -0.18 -16.01
C GLN A 319 -11.77 -0.21 -16.52
N GLY A 320 -11.54 -1.01 -17.55
CA GLY A 320 -10.26 -1.03 -18.24
C GLY A 320 -10.38 -1.46 -19.70
N GLU A 321 -9.35 -1.09 -20.45
CA GLU A 321 -9.18 -1.30 -21.87
C GLU A 321 -7.82 -1.96 -22.08
N VAL A 322 -7.79 -3.03 -22.87
CA VAL A 322 -6.60 -3.83 -23.09
C VAL A 322 -6.24 -3.81 -24.57
N TYR A 323 -4.98 -3.46 -24.85
CA TYR A 323 -4.50 -3.18 -26.19
C TYR A 323 -3.39 -4.14 -26.62
N LYS A 324 -3.32 -4.40 -27.94
CA LYS A 324 -2.23 -5.10 -28.60
C LYS A 324 -1.85 -4.35 -29.87
N ASP A 325 -0.59 -3.94 -29.98
CA ASP A 325 -0.08 -3.19 -31.13
C ASP A 325 -0.93 -1.96 -31.51
N GLY A 326 -1.46 -1.27 -30.50
CA GLY A 326 -2.31 -0.08 -30.67
C GLY A 326 -3.78 -0.36 -30.94
N LEU A 327 -4.19 -1.63 -31.09
CA LEU A 327 -5.58 -2.03 -31.30
C LEU A 327 -6.23 -2.48 -29.98
N LEU A 328 -7.44 -2.02 -29.71
CA LEU A 328 -8.25 -2.48 -28.57
C LEU A 328 -8.64 -3.94 -28.79
N VAL A 329 -8.27 -4.81 -27.87
CA VAL A 329 -8.62 -6.24 -27.89
C VAL A 329 -9.96 -6.45 -27.16
N TYR A 330 -10.07 -5.90 -25.95
CA TYR A 330 -11.31 -5.93 -25.16
C TYR A 330 -11.31 -4.79 -24.13
N SER A 331 -12.52 -4.45 -23.68
CA SER A 331 -12.74 -3.61 -22.51
C SER A 331 -13.51 -4.38 -21.46
N TYR A 332 -13.44 -3.93 -20.21
CA TYR A 332 -14.18 -4.52 -19.10
C TYR A 332 -14.63 -3.46 -18.10
N ARG A 333 -15.69 -3.76 -17.35
CA ARG A 333 -16.23 -2.93 -16.26
C ARG A 333 -16.51 -3.80 -15.05
N ASN A 334 -16.17 -3.30 -13.86
CA ASN A 334 -16.50 -3.91 -12.59
C ASN A 334 -17.83 -3.35 -12.07
N GLU A 335 -18.79 -4.22 -11.81
CA GLU A 335 -20.14 -3.89 -11.34
C GLU A 335 -20.40 -4.54 -9.98
N LYS A 336 -20.94 -3.77 -9.03
CA LYS A 336 -21.34 -4.30 -7.72
C LYS A 336 -22.72 -4.93 -7.83
N VAL A 337 -22.79 -6.22 -7.51
CA VAL A 337 -24.03 -7.01 -7.55
C VAL A 337 -24.40 -7.39 -6.13
N LYS A 338 -25.61 -6.99 -5.74
CA LYS A 338 -26.21 -7.36 -4.45
C LYS A 338 -27.35 -8.35 -4.70
N PRO A 339 -27.13 -9.66 -4.51
CA PRO A 339 -28.19 -10.64 -4.66
C PRO A 339 -29.24 -10.48 -3.54
N GLU A 340 -30.47 -10.92 -3.80
CA GLU A 340 -31.57 -10.93 -2.81
C GLU A 340 -31.18 -11.69 -1.54
N TYR A 341 -30.45 -12.79 -1.71
CA TYR A 341 -29.87 -13.59 -0.63
C TYR A 341 -28.37 -13.77 -0.84
N GLY A 342 -27.55 -13.00 -0.13
CA GLY A 342 -26.09 -13.15 -0.17
C GLY A 342 -25.34 -11.88 0.22
N ALA A 343 -24.02 -12.00 0.26
CA ALA A 343 -23.15 -10.83 0.37
C ALA A 343 -23.06 -10.14 -1.00
N GLU A 344 -22.93 -8.81 -0.98
CA GLU A 344 -22.53 -8.06 -2.18
C GLU A 344 -21.20 -8.60 -2.70
N TYR A 345 -21.08 -8.69 -4.02
CA TYR A 345 -19.85 -9.08 -4.71
C TYR A 345 -19.66 -8.24 -5.96
N THR A 346 -18.46 -8.28 -6.53
CA THR A 346 -18.13 -7.58 -7.76
C THR A 346 -18.10 -8.56 -8.92
N GLU A 347 -18.80 -8.24 -10.00
CA GLU A 347 -18.74 -8.92 -11.29
C GLU A 347 -17.92 -8.10 -12.28
N CYS A 348 -17.21 -8.77 -13.17
CA CYS A 348 -16.48 -8.12 -14.25
C CYS A 348 -17.18 -8.40 -15.60
N VAL A 349 -17.75 -7.36 -16.19
CA VAL A 349 -18.49 -7.40 -17.46
C VAL A 349 -17.53 -7.04 -18.59
N PHE A 350 -17.35 -7.95 -19.55
CA PHE A 350 -16.47 -7.78 -20.70
C PHE A 350 -17.23 -7.33 -21.94
N ASN A 351 -16.52 -6.60 -22.80
CA ASN A 351 -16.97 -6.24 -24.14
C ASN A 351 -15.83 -6.50 -25.14
N PHE A 352 -16.15 -7.22 -26.22
CA PHE A 352 -15.22 -7.57 -27.29
C PHE A 352 -15.70 -6.95 -28.61
N GLY A 353 -14.79 -6.28 -29.33
CA GLY A 353 -15.08 -5.70 -30.65
C GLY A 353 -15.80 -4.33 -30.61
N GLN A 354 -16.19 -3.83 -31.80
CA GLN A 354 -16.85 -2.52 -31.98
C GLN A 354 -18.36 -2.51 -31.65
N GLY A 355 -18.90 -3.54 -30.99
CA GLY A 355 -20.32 -3.60 -30.64
C GLY A 355 -20.53 -4.23 -29.27
N ASP A 356 -21.66 -3.94 -28.63
CA ASP A 356 -22.07 -4.49 -27.32
C ASP A 356 -22.43 -5.99 -27.40
N GLN A 357 -21.49 -6.82 -27.83
CA GLN A 357 -21.65 -8.27 -27.91
C GLN A 357 -21.48 -8.88 -26.52
N LYS A 358 -22.60 -9.01 -25.81
CA LYS A 358 -22.64 -9.46 -24.41
C LYS A 358 -22.80 -10.98 -24.24
N THR A 359 -23.20 -11.72 -25.27
CA THR A 359 -23.45 -13.16 -25.13
C THR A 359 -22.85 -13.92 -26.31
N GLY A 360 -22.16 -15.04 -26.03
CA GLY A 360 -21.53 -15.89 -27.05
C GLY A 360 -20.11 -16.30 -26.68
N THR A 361 -19.44 -16.99 -27.60
CA THR A 361 -18.02 -17.35 -27.47
C THR A 361 -17.18 -16.51 -28.43
N PHE A 362 -16.17 -15.85 -27.90
CA PHE A 362 -15.27 -14.96 -28.64
C PHE A 362 -13.84 -15.49 -28.57
N ASP A 363 -13.09 -15.38 -29.66
CA ASP A 363 -11.67 -15.69 -29.68
C ASP A 363 -10.81 -14.45 -29.80
N PHE A 364 -9.69 -14.43 -29.09
CA PHE A 364 -8.69 -13.37 -29.18
C PHE A 364 -7.29 -13.91 -28.90
N TYR A 365 -6.28 -13.18 -29.39
CA TYR A 365 -4.91 -13.40 -28.95
C TYR A 365 -4.63 -12.49 -27.78
N ASP A 366 -4.27 -13.08 -26.64
CA ASP A 366 -3.90 -12.32 -25.46
C ASP A 366 -2.69 -11.41 -25.79
N PRO A 367 -2.69 -10.13 -25.39
CA PRO A 367 -1.58 -9.23 -25.69
C PRO A 367 -0.27 -9.59 -24.98
N PHE A 368 -0.32 -10.38 -23.91
CA PHE A 368 0.80 -10.57 -22.99
C PHE A 368 1.40 -11.95 -23.09
N ASP A 369 0.57 -13.00 -23.10
CA ASP A 369 1.05 -14.38 -23.27
C ASP A 369 0.99 -14.86 -24.74
N ASN A 370 0.37 -14.08 -25.64
CA ASN A 370 0.19 -14.38 -27.05
C ASN A 370 -0.55 -15.70 -27.34
N LEU A 371 -1.20 -16.29 -26.33
CA LEU A 371 -2.02 -17.49 -26.50
C LEU A 371 -3.37 -17.10 -27.10
N LYS A 372 -3.86 -17.95 -28.00
CA LYS A 372 -5.24 -17.85 -28.48
C LYS A 372 -6.19 -18.35 -27.39
N LYS A 373 -7.08 -17.48 -26.92
CA LYS A 373 -8.06 -17.75 -25.87
C LYS A 373 -9.47 -17.69 -26.45
N PHE A 374 -10.35 -18.54 -25.96
CA PHE A 374 -11.79 -18.54 -26.25
C PHE A 374 -12.54 -18.24 -24.97
N ILE A 375 -13.28 -17.14 -24.93
CA ILE A 375 -14.05 -16.69 -23.77
C ILE A 375 -15.54 -16.78 -24.06
N THR A 376 -16.27 -17.46 -23.18
CA THR A 376 -17.73 -17.55 -23.27
C THR A 376 -18.35 -16.55 -22.30
N LEU A 377 -19.18 -15.66 -22.83
CA LEU A 377 -19.89 -14.63 -22.09
C LEU A 377 -21.39 -14.93 -22.01
N ASP A 378 -21.98 -14.61 -20.87
CA ASP A 378 -23.42 -14.52 -20.66
C ASP A 378 -23.74 -13.13 -20.11
N ASN A 379 -24.44 -12.30 -20.88
CA ASN A 379 -24.72 -10.89 -20.57
C ASN A 379 -23.47 -10.06 -20.18
N GLY A 380 -22.33 -10.40 -20.77
CA GLY A 380 -21.02 -9.78 -20.62
C GLY A 380 -20.21 -10.40 -19.48
N VAL A 381 -20.81 -11.23 -18.63
CA VAL A 381 -20.11 -11.92 -17.55
C VAL A 381 -19.42 -13.17 -18.10
N PRO A 382 -18.11 -13.34 -17.88
CA PRO A 382 -17.38 -14.52 -18.30
C PRO A 382 -17.83 -15.75 -17.50
N THR A 383 -18.22 -16.81 -18.22
CA THR A 383 -18.59 -18.10 -17.63
C THR A 383 -17.44 -19.12 -17.74
N SER A 384 -16.63 -18.99 -18.79
CA SER A 384 -15.45 -19.83 -18.98
C SER A 384 -14.45 -19.16 -19.92
N ILE A 385 -13.18 -19.49 -19.75
CA ILE A 385 -12.13 -19.24 -20.75
C ILE A 385 -11.40 -20.53 -21.03
N THR A 386 -11.18 -20.85 -22.30
CA THR A 386 -10.39 -22.02 -22.71
C THR A 386 -9.23 -21.58 -23.59
N PHE A 387 -8.11 -22.30 -23.49
CA PHE A 387 -6.91 -22.03 -24.26
C PHE A 387 -6.05 -23.29 -24.35
N ASN A 388 -5.26 -23.38 -25.41
CA ASN A 388 -4.31 -24.47 -25.60
C ASN A 388 -2.91 -23.99 -25.19
N ASP A 389 -2.31 -24.67 -24.22
CA ASP A 389 -0.97 -24.38 -23.74
C ASP A 389 -0.11 -25.64 -23.89
N HIS A 390 0.86 -25.58 -24.80
CA HIS A 390 1.73 -26.70 -25.18
C HIS A 390 0.97 -28.02 -25.50
N GLY A 391 -0.17 -27.93 -26.19
CA GLY A 391 -0.97 -29.08 -26.61
C GLY A 391 -1.97 -29.58 -25.55
N GLN A 392 -1.98 -28.98 -24.35
CA GLN A 392 -2.98 -29.28 -23.33
C GLN A 392 -4.08 -28.22 -23.31
N LEU A 393 -5.34 -28.67 -23.48
CA LEU A 393 -6.50 -27.81 -23.27
C LEU A 393 -6.62 -27.47 -21.78
N LYS A 394 -6.61 -26.17 -21.48
CA LYS A 394 -6.82 -25.62 -20.14
C LYS A 394 -8.10 -24.79 -20.14
N SER A 395 -8.79 -24.76 -19.01
CA SER A 395 -9.93 -23.88 -18.80
C SER A 395 -9.81 -23.10 -17.49
N TYR A 396 -10.26 -21.85 -17.50
CA TYR A 396 -10.61 -21.09 -16.31
C TYR A 396 -12.13 -21.20 -16.13
N PHE A 397 -12.55 -21.63 -14.94
CA PHE A 397 -13.94 -21.50 -14.53
C PHE A 397 -14.10 -20.16 -13.82
N VAL A 398 -14.89 -19.27 -14.41
CA VAL A 398 -15.09 -17.92 -13.89
C VAL A 398 -16.50 -17.86 -13.36
N GLN A 399 -16.64 -17.73 -12.03
CA GLN A 399 -17.95 -17.57 -11.43
C GLN A 399 -17.89 -16.59 -10.27
N SER A 400 -18.27 -15.36 -10.59
CA SER A 400 -18.56 -14.34 -9.60
C SER A 400 -19.72 -14.80 -8.71
N GLY A 401 -19.62 -14.54 -7.39
CA GLY A 401 -20.67 -14.88 -6.43
C GLY A 401 -20.66 -16.29 -5.83
N ASN A 402 -19.82 -17.23 -6.30
CA ASN A 402 -19.67 -18.58 -5.70
C ASN A 402 -18.24 -18.83 -5.18
N PRO A 403 -17.92 -18.36 -3.97
CA PRO A 403 -16.54 -18.32 -3.49
C PRO A 403 -15.96 -19.70 -3.16
N PHE A 404 -14.64 -19.84 -3.29
CA PHE A 404 -13.93 -21.05 -2.85
C PHE A 404 -13.93 -21.21 -1.32
N LYS A 405 -13.94 -22.47 -0.86
CA LYS A 405 -13.88 -22.83 0.57
C LYS A 405 -12.45 -22.69 1.13
N LEU A 406 -12.08 -21.51 1.61
CA LEU A 406 -10.70 -21.23 2.10
C LEU A 406 -10.46 -21.51 3.60
N LYS A 407 -11.50 -21.73 4.41
CA LYS A 407 -11.36 -21.89 5.87
C LYS A 407 -10.30 -22.93 6.29
N LYS A 408 -10.27 -24.09 5.62
CA LYS A 408 -9.33 -25.17 5.95
C LYS A 408 -7.89 -24.85 5.59
N ILE A 409 -7.66 -24.32 4.38
CA ILE A 409 -6.32 -23.97 3.91
C ILE A 409 -5.75 -22.81 4.73
N ASN A 410 -6.58 -21.81 5.06
CA ASN A 410 -6.19 -20.71 5.94
C ASN A 410 -5.76 -21.22 7.31
N ARG A 411 -6.54 -22.11 7.94
CA ARG A 411 -6.14 -22.69 9.23
C ARG A 411 -4.77 -23.38 9.18
N LEU A 412 -4.48 -24.12 8.12
CA LEU A 412 -3.19 -24.78 7.95
C LEU A 412 -2.06 -23.77 7.70
N PHE A 413 -2.31 -22.79 6.83
CA PHE A 413 -1.32 -21.75 6.52
C PHE A 413 -0.95 -20.93 7.76
N GLN A 414 -1.94 -20.59 8.58
CA GLN A 414 -1.78 -19.92 9.87
C GLN A 414 -0.86 -20.68 10.83
N SER A 415 -0.95 -22.01 10.85
CA SER A 415 -0.09 -22.88 11.67
C SER A 415 1.29 -23.15 11.07
N HIS A 416 1.42 -23.07 9.75
CA HIS A 416 2.65 -23.40 9.03
C HIS A 416 3.72 -22.32 9.19
N ILE A 417 3.33 -21.05 9.05
CA ILE A 417 4.24 -19.91 9.21
C ILE A 417 4.02 -19.29 10.59
N LYS A 418 5.01 -19.41 11.47
CA LYS A 418 4.98 -18.78 12.81
C LYS A 418 5.02 -17.26 12.70
N ASP A 419 4.38 -16.57 13.64
CA ASP A 419 4.36 -15.10 13.69
C ASP A 419 5.76 -14.48 13.66
N GLN A 420 6.73 -15.12 14.34
CA GLN A 420 8.13 -14.68 14.40
C GLN A 420 8.80 -14.60 13.02
N PHE A 421 8.31 -15.33 12.01
CA PHE A 421 8.81 -15.21 10.65
C PHE A 421 8.67 -13.77 10.13
N PHE A 422 7.52 -13.15 10.38
CA PHE A 422 7.20 -11.82 9.90
C PHE A 422 7.93 -10.71 10.67
N VAL A 423 8.62 -11.02 11.77
CA VAL A 423 9.53 -10.08 12.45
C VAL A 423 10.74 -9.75 11.56
N PHE A 424 11.19 -10.71 10.75
CA PHE A 424 12.43 -10.56 9.98
C PHE A 424 12.19 -10.39 8.49
N HIS A 425 10.97 -10.59 8.02
CA HIS A 425 10.61 -10.64 6.61
C HIS A 425 9.40 -9.75 6.34
N ASP A 426 9.67 -8.65 5.65
CA ASP A 426 8.66 -7.68 5.25
C ASP A 426 7.86 -8.23 4.07
N VAL A 427 6.57 -8.51 4.31
CA VAL A 427 5.63 -9.07 3.33
C VAL A 427 4.38 -8.21 3.32
N TYR A 428 4.26 -7.35 2.32
CA TYR A 428 3.14 -6.40 2.17
C TYR A 428 2.34 -6.58 0.88
N LYS A 429 2.75 -7.52 0.02
CA LYS A 429 2.08 -7.84 -1.25
C LYS A 429 1.78 -9.33 -1.31
N PRO A 430 0.70 -9.73 -1.99
CA PRO A 430 0.36 -11.14 -2.14
C PRO A 430 1.31 -11.85 -3.10
N LEU A 431 1.75 -13.05 -2.71
CA LEU A 431 2.36 -14.02 -3.61
C LEU A 431 1.24 -14.74 -4.37
N LEU A 432 1.20 -14.57 -5.68
CA LEU A 432 0.21 -15.19 -6.56
C LEU A 432 0.68 -16.57 -6.99
N VAL A 433 -0.19 -17.55 -6.76
CA VAL A 433 0.07 -18.94 -7.12
C VAL A 433 -0.99 -19.41 -8.10
N ARG A 434 -0.57 -19.73 -9.32
CA ARG A 434 -1.42 -20.42 -10.29
C ARG A 434 -1.55 -21.88 -9.87
N MET A 435 -2.77 -22.37 -9.69
CA MET A 435 -3.06 -23.75 -9.33
C MET A 435 -3.95 -24.40 -10.38
N LYS A 436 -3.61 -25.63 -10.78
CA LYS A 436 -4.43 -26.50 -11.63
C LYS A 436 -5.18 -27.49 -10.75
N ILE A 437 -6.50 -27.41 -10.75
CA ILE A 437 -7.39 -28.16 -9.87
C ILE A 437 -8.18 -29.15 -10.72
N ASP A 438 -8.24 -30.42 -10.30
CA ASP A 438 -9.07 -31.43 -10.97
C ASP A 438 -10.56 -31.30 -10.61
N THR A 439 -11.38 -32.15 -11.23
CA THR A 439 -12.83 -32.20 -11.00
C THR A 439 -13.23 -32.60 -9.57
N GLU A 440 -12.32 -33.22 -8.82
CA GLU A 440 -12.52 -33.57 -7.42
C GLU A 440 -12.14 -32.45 -6.43
N GLY A 441 -11.54 -31.37 -6.93
CA GLY A 441 -11.04 -30.24 -6.16
C GLY A 441 -9.61 -30.40 -5.66
N TYR A 442 -8.83 -31.36 -6.17
CA TYR A 442 -7.42 -31.51 -5.80
C TYR A 442 -6.51 -30.73 -6.72
N VAL A 443 -5.55 -30.02 -6.13
CA VAL A 443 -4.46 -29.37 -6.87
C VAL A 443 -3.51 -30.45 -7.40
N LYS A 444 -3.24 -30.41 -8.71
CA LYS A 444 -2.29 -31.31 -9.38
C LYS A 444 -0.94 -30.65 -9.63
N GLU A 445 -0.98 -29.39 -10.02
CA GLU A 445 0.19 -28.61 -10.41
C GLU A 445 0.03 -27.18 -9.86
N TYR A 446 1.14 -26.52 -9.58
CA TYR A 446 1.15 -25.10 -9.25
C TYR A 446 2.38 -24.40 -9.82
N GLN A 447 2.28 -23.07 -9.94
CA GLN A 447 3.37 -22.19 -10.36
C GLN A 447 3.28 -20.88 -9.58
N LEU A 448 4.39 -20.44 -8.99
CA LEU A 448 4.50 -19.08 -8.44
C LEU A 448 4.59 -18.10 -9.62
N LEU A 449 3.76 -17.05 -9.62
CA LEU A 449 3.67 -16.10 -10.75
C LEU A 449 4.48 -14.82 -10.55
N ASN A 450 4.81 -14.50 -9.30
CA ASN A 450 5.58 -13.34 -8.91
C ASN A 450 6.53 -13.70 -7.75
N GLU A 451 7.42 -12.78 -7.42
CA GLU A 451 8.21 -12.80 -6.19
C GLU A 451 7.77 -11.65 -5.30
N VAL A 452 7.63 -11.87 -3.99
CA VAL A 452 7.33 -10.80 -3.02
C VAL A 452 8.37 -10.69 -1.92
N ASN A 453 8.92 -11.83 -1.48
CA ASN A 453 10.02 -11.89 -0.54
C ASN A 453 10.65 -13.29 -0.62
N ASP A 454 11.93 -13.37 -0.98
CA ASP A 454 12.61 -14.66 -1.24
C ASP A 454 12.41 -15.71 -0.12
N LYS A 455 12.25 -15.29 1.15
CA LYS A 455 12.00 -16.22 2.27
C LYS A 455 10.53 -16.59 2.42
N PHE A 456 9.62 -15.67 2.14
CA PHE A 456 8.17 -15.95 2.19
C PHE A 456 7.77 -16.86 1.04
N ASP A 457 8.32 -16.62 -0.14
CA ASP A 457 8.07 -17.40 -1.35
C ASP A 457 8.45 -18.87 -1.14
N VAL A 458 9.60 -19.12 -0.49
CA VAL A 458 10.02 -20.47 -0.05
C VAL A 458 9.05 -21.06 0.97
N LYS A 459 8.52 -20.28 1.92
CA LYS A 459 7.54 -20.78 2.90
C LYS A 459 6.20 -21.12 2.29
N VAL A 460 5.75 -20.38 1.28
CA VAL A 460 4.55 -20.73 0.52
C VAL A 460 4.78 -21.99 -0.31
N ASP A 461 5.94 -22.12 -0.95
CA ASP A 461 6.32 -23.33 -1.70
C ASP A 461 6.35 -24.59 -0.80
N GLU A 462 7.01 -24.51 0.36
CA GLU A 462 7.02 -25.57 1.39
C GLU A 462 5.60 -25.93 1.83
N PHE A 463 4.76 -24.92 2.10
CA PHE A 463 3.37 -25.11 2.50
C PHE A 463 2.56 -25.86 1.44
N ILE A 464 2.66 -25.45 0.18
CA ILE A 464 1.94 -26.08 -0.94
C ILE A 464 2.38 -27.54 -1.09
N LYS A 465 3.69 -27.80 -1.12
CA LYS A 465 4.22 -29.16 -1.23
C LYS A 465 3.73 -30.05 -0.08
N ALA A 466 3.78 -29.56 1.15
CA ALA A 466 3.43 -30.35 2.34
C ALA A 466 1.92 -30.55 2.56
N HIS A 467 1.09 -29.54 2.29
CA HIS A 467 -0.32 -29.55 2.70
C HIS A 467 -1.31 -29.57 1.54
N VAL A 468 -0.91 -29.08 0.37
CA VAL A 468 -1.78 -28.99 -0.81
C VAL A 468 -1.54 -30.18 -1.74
N LEU A 469 -0.28 -30.47 -2.08
CA LEU A 469 0.07 -31.58 -2.98
C LEU A 469 0.23 -32.93 -2.25
N ASN A 470 1.06 -32.98 -1.21
CA ASN A 470 1.44 -34.22 -0.51
C ASN A 470 0.98 -34.20 0.95
N GLY A 471 -0.33 -33.97 1.18
CA GLY A 471 -0.89 -34.00 2.53
C GLY A 471 -0.75 -35.38 3.15
N GLY A 472 0.17 -35.54 4.11
CA GLY A 472 0.45 -36.76 4.90
C GLY A 472 -0.77 -37.31 5.65
N GLY A 473 -1.75 -37.83 4.90
CA GLY A 473 -2.99 -38.44 5.38
C GLY A 473 -4.21 -38.10 4.52
N LYS A 474 -4.47 -36.80 4.23
CA LYS A 474 -5.58 -36.35 3.35
C LYS A 474 -5.20 -35.06 2.61
N LYS A 475 -5.14 -35.12 1.28
CA LYS A 475 -4.94 -33.94 0.42
C LYS A 475 -6.07 -32.91 0.62
N LEU A 476 -5.71 -31.63 0.63
CA LEU A 476 -6.69 -30.57 0.78
C LEU A 476 -7.48 -30.38 -0.52
N LYS A 477 -8.82 -30.37 -0.42
CA LYS A 477 -9.70 -30.05 -1.54
C LYS A 477 -9.99 -28.55 -1.59
N LEU A 478 -9.63 -27.90 -2.69
CA LEU A 478 -10.02 -26.54 -3.05
C LEU A 478 -11.21 -26.64 -4.03
N ARG A 479 -12.38 -26.19 -3.58
CA ARG A 479 -13.60 -26.21 -4.38
C ARG A 479 -14.51 -25.02 -4.07
N PRO A 480 -15.35 -24.59 -5.02
CA PRO A 480 -16.44 -23.63 -4.77
C PRO A 480 -17.37 -24.09 -3.64
N LYS A 481 -18.11 -23.16 -3.03
CA LYS A 481 -19.04 -23.49 -1.94
C LYS A 481 -20.16 -24.41 -2.42
N ASP A 482 -20.83 -24.04 -3.51
CA ASP A 482 -22.14 -24.61 -3.85
C ASP A 482 -22.17 -25.32 -5.21
N LYS A 483 -21.01 -25.51 -5.86
CA LYS A 483 -20.90 -26.23 -7.13
C LYS A 483 -19.81 -27.30 -7.15
N LYS A 484 -20.04 -28.34 -7.94
CA LYS A 484 -19.01 -29.28 -8.36
C LYS A 484 -18.12 -28.62 -9.42
N ILE A 485 -16.89 -29.12 -9.53
CA ILE A 485 -15.97 -28.72 -10.58
C ILE A 485 -16.17 -29.70 -11.73
N ASP A 486 -16.84 -29.26 -12.79
CA ASP A 486 -17.23 -30.15 -13.88
C ASP A 486 -16.09 -30.39 -14.89
N SER A 487 -15.08 -29.51 -14.90
CA SER A 487 -13.84 -29.67 -15.69
C SER A 487 -12.62 -29.18 -14.91
N PRO A 488 -11.42 -29.73 -15.16
CA PRO A 488 -10.20 -29.23 -14.52
C PRO A 488 -10.03 -27.74 -14.78
N LEU A 489 -9.79 -26.97 -13.72
CA LEU A 489 -9.73 -25.52 -13.80
C LEU A 489 -8.37 -24.99 -13.37
N VAL A 490 -7.96 -23.87 -13.95
CA VAL A 490 -6.82 -23.07 -13.52
C VAL A 490 -7.34 -21.87 -12.74
N VAL A 491 -6.76 -21.58 -11.57
CA VAL A 491 -7.11 -20.39 -10.75
C VAL A 491 -5.86 -19.78 -10.15
N ILE A 492 -5.92 -18.47 -9.88
CA ILE A 492 -4.90 -17.77 -9.12
C ILE A 492 -5.31 -17.68 -7.66
N VAL A 493 -4.41 -18.15 -6.79
CA VAL A 493 -4.56 -18.14 -5.34
C VAL A 493 -3.55 -17.16 -4.76
N PRO A 494 -4.01 -16.00 -4.25
CA PRO A 494 -3.15 -15.08 -3.51
C PRO A 494 -2.78 -15.65 -2.14
N PHE A 495 -1.50 -15.62 -1.79
CA PHE A 495 -0.97 -15.92 -0.46
C PHE A 495 -0.39 -14.66 0.16
N GLU A 496 -0.84 -14.28 1.34
CA GLU A 496 -0.48 -12.98 1.89
C GLU A 496 -0.44 -12.93 3.41
N LEU A 497 0.11 -11.84 3.92
CA LEU A 497 -0.16 -11.38 5.27
C LEU A 497 -1.49 -10.62 5.26
N LEU A 498 -2.47 -11.09 6.03
CA LEU A 498 -3.70 -10.36 6.27
C LEU A 498 -3.38 -9.14 7.12
N ILE A 499 -3.44 -7.99 6.47
CA ILE A 499 -3.26 -6.70 7.10
C ILE A 499 -4.66 -6.11 7.26
N GLY A 500 -5.26 -6.28 8.45
CA GLY A 500 -6.57 -5.72 8.75
C GLY A 500 -6.48 -4.21 8.97
N GLY A 501 -7.42 -3.46 8.38
CA GLY A 501 -7.74 -2.06 8.70
C GLY A 501 -6.54 -1.22 9.11
N GLN A 502 -5.69 -0.85 8.14
CA GLN A 502 -4.68 0.17 8.42
C GLN A 502 -5.35 1.53 8.38
N PHE A 503 -5.20 2.29 9.45
CA PHE A 503 -5.74 3.63 9.49
C PHE A 503 -5.03 4.56 8.48
N TRP A 504 -3.79 4.30 8.03
CA TRP A 504 -3.07 5.26 7.18
C TRP A 504 -2.08 4.57 6.24
N PHE A 505 -2.51 4.12 5.05
CA PHE A 505 -1.60 3.76 3.96
C PHE A 505 -0.97 5.02 3.35
N ILE A 506 -0.18 5.74 4.14
CA ILE A 506 0.83 6.61 3.59
C ILE A 506 2.00 5.66 3.27
N ASN A 507 2.28 5.39 1.99
CA ASN A 507 3.52 4.73 1.54
C ASN A 507 4.72 5.57 2.00
N ASN A 508 5.07 5.45 3.27
CA ASN A 508 6.35 5.85 3.80
C ASN A 508 7.03 4.53 4.14
N ASN A 509 7.52 3.81 3.12
CA ASN A 509 8.40 2.67 3.34
C ASN A 509 9.75 3.21 3.82
N ALA A 510 9.75 3.72 5.04
CA ALA A 510 10.83 4.48 5.64
C ALA A 510 11.48 3.63 6.72
N ASP A 511 12.07 2.47 6.36
CA ASP A 511 12.89 1.77 7.35
C ASP A 511 14.19 1.05 6.90
N TRP A 512 15.28 1.80 6.93
CA TRP A 512 16.60 1.41 7.41
C TRP A 512 17.09 2.32 8.58
N MET A 513 16.57 2.17 9.81
CA MET A 513 16.84 3.09 10.94
C MET A 513 16.49 4.56 10.63
N MET A 514 15.27 4.85 10.16
CA MET A 514 15.19 5.61 8.89
C MET A 514 14.06 6.59 8.66
N HIS A 515 13.63 7.23 9.68
CA HIS A 515 14.36 8.46 9.79
C HIS A 515 14.67 8.49 11.29
N GLN A 516 15.60 7.61 11.68
CA GLN A 516 16.05 7.28 13.03
C GLN A 516 17.52 7.72 13.13
N GLN A 517 17.74 8.97 13.46
CA GLN A 517 16.78 9.87 14.03
C GLN A 517 16.73 11.09 13.12
N MET A 518 15.63 11.20 12.40
CA MET A 518 15.03 12.40 11.81
C MET A 518 14.11 12.95 12.88
N MET A 519 14.63 13.13 14.07
CA MET A 519 15.76 13.99 14.15
C MET A 519 16.45 13.73 15.47
N TRP A 520 17.62 13.05 15.43
CA TRP A 520 18.66 12.99 16.48
C TRP A 520 19.05 14.43 16.91
N HIS A 521 18.43 15.46 16.33
CA HIS A 521 19.00 16.27 15.26
C HIS A 521 18.41 17.69 15.36
N ASN A 522 17.13 17.92 15.02
CA ASN A 522 16.36 19.04 15.57
C ASN A 522 16.40 19.11 17.11
N ASN A 523 16.79 18.03 17.79
CA ASN A 523 16.83 17.94 19.25
C ASN A 523 18.18 17.50 19.82
N PHE A 524 19.28 17.75 19.11
CA PHE A 524 20.37 18.43 19.81
C PHE A 524 20.29 19.95 19.61
N MET A 525 19.61 20.44 18.56
CA MET A 525 19.51 21.89 18.26
C MET A 525 18.88 22.73 19.38
N HIS A 526 18.04 22.14 20.23
CA HIS A 526 17.56 22.82 21.43
C HIS A 526 18.52 22.69 22.63
N GLN A 527 19.39 21.67 22.66
CA GLN A 527 20.25 21.36 23.81
C GLN A 527 21.49 22.29 23.96
N GLN A 528 21.92 23.04 22.93
CA GLN A 528 23.10 23.94 23.00
C GLN A 528 22.79 25.43 23.18
N MET A 529 21.64 25.93 22.69
CA MET A 529 21.30 27.36 22.85
C MET A 529 20.82 27.71 24.28
N MET A 530 20.23 26.75 24.99
CA MET A 530 19.98 26.86 26.44
C MET A 530 21.28 26.93 27.28
N HIS A 531 22.44 26.60 26.71
CA HIS A 531 23.73 26.85 27.36
C HIS A 531 24.22 28.30 27.13
N GLN A 532 23.93 28.92 25.97
CA GLN A 532 24.22 30.34 25.65
C GLN A 532 23.35 31.35 26.44
N GLN A 533 22.08 31.04 26.70
CA GLN A 533 21.26 31.85 27.60
C GLN A 533 21.78 31.81 29.05
N ASN A 534 22.32 30.67 29.48
CA ASN A 534 22.95 30.53 30.80
C ASN A 534 24.27 31.33 30.94
N LEU A 535 25.09 31.47 29.89
CA LEU A 535 26.35 32.26 29.96
C LEU A 535 26.11 33.77 29.88
N HIS A 536 25.16 34.23 29.07
CA HIS A 536 24.76 35.64 29.03
C HIS A 536 24.12 36.11 30.35
N HIS A 537 23.45 35.22 31.07
CA HIS A 537 22.92 35.54 32.40
C HIS A 537 24.03 35.58 33.46
N ILE A 538 25.11 34.81 33.32
CA ILE A 538 26.23 34.82 34.26
C ILE A 538 27.17 36.04 34.04
N GLN A 539 27.41 36.48 32.81
CA GLN A 539 28.22 37.69 32.53
C GLN A 539 27.50 39.02 32.80
N SER A 540 26.16 39.01 32.82
CA SER A 540 25.35 40.18 33.20
C SER A 540 24.99 40.23 34.69
N VAL A 541 25.25 39.14 35.42
CA VAL A 541 24.96 39.01 36.87
C VAL A 541 26.23 38.76 37.69
N ALA A 542 27.41 38.61 37.06
CA ALA A 542 28.67 38.80 37.77
C ALA A 542 28.72 40.24 38.26
N PRO A 543 28.67 40.49 39.58
CA PRO A 543 28.84 41.84 40.07
C PRO A 543 30.26 42.27 39.73
N THR A 544 30.42 43.33 38.96
CA THR A 544 31.55 44.23 39.18
C THR A 544 31.32 44.90 40.52
N PHE A 545 31.69 44.18 41.60
CA PHE A 545 32.02 44.71 42.91
C PHE A 545 33.10 43.85 43.53
#